data_AF-A0A973MM65-F1
#
_entry.id   AF-A0A973MM65-F1
#
_cell.length_a   1.000
_cell.length_b   1.000
_cell.length_c   1.000
_cell.angle_alpha   90.00
_cell.angle_beta   90.00
_cell.angle_gamma   90.00
#
_symmetry.space_group_name_H-M   'P 1'
#
loop_
_entity.id
_entity.type
_entity.pdbx_description
1 polymer ?
#
loop_
_entity_poly.entity_id
_entity_poly.type
_entity_poly.pdbx_seq_one_letter_code
_entity_poly.pdbx_strand_id
1 'polypeptide(L)'
;MSTAILTGQPVPGSSIEGDLRSLGFDVRIAADTADTETLLAQVPGEQRVAVVDARFVGHLHALRLGLTDPRFPLAAIPGVVTAQPAGRQTLTRAMARENSAGGGTALAVDSLTDRIVTALDSDGADVHRPELGSLVAAVPVDPQSRNEARQAVANVDDEAVRLKSAVKSRDGFFTTFFISPYSRYIARWCARRGLTPNQVTTASLLTALIAAGCAATGTRLGFVAAGVLLIASFVLDCTDGQLARYSLQYSTLGAWLDATFDRAKEYAYYAGLALGAARGGDDVWALALGAMILQTCRHVVDFSFNEANHDATANTSPTAALSGKLDSVGWTVWVRRMIVLPIGERWAMIAVLTAVTTPRITFYVLLIGCAIAATYTTAGRVLRSLTRKAQRTDRAAKALADLADNGPLASFLGRVTPRQLGGPFLIALAGTVVLAVSLFSGVTWAPVVGALVYANTAGQALRRPLKGALDWLVPPLFRFGEYGTVLVLAAKADVNGALPAAFGLVAAVAYHHYDTVYRIRGNAGAPPAWLVRAIGGQEGRTLLVTVLAAALTVSQFKVALAVLAVAVALVVLVESIRFWVSAGAPAVHDEGEPA
;
A
#
# COMPACT_ATOMS: atom_id res chain seq x y z
N MET A 1 26.50 4.23 -14.55
CA MET A 1 25.84 5.50 -14.92
C MET A 1 24.84 5.20 -16.01
N SER A 2 23.75 5.96 -16.13
CA SER A 2 22.79 5.79 -17.24
C SER A 2 23.31 6.48 -18.50
N THR A 3 22.93 6.00 -19.69
CA THR A 3 23.37 6.59 -20.97
C THR A 3 22.16 7.08 -21.78
N ALA A 4 22.23 8.28 -22.33
CA ALA A 4 21.26 8.83 -23.27
C ALA A 4 21.91 8.96 -24.66
N ILE A 5 21.28 8.41 -25.68
CA ILE A 5 21.71 8.45 -27.08
C ILE A 5 20.82 9.45 -27.81
N LEU A 6 21.40 10.56 -28.25
CA LEU A 6 20.72 11.57 -29.07
C LEU A 6 20.75 11.15 -30.53
N THR A 7 19.57 11.04 -31.16
CA THR A 7 19.46 10.67 -32.57
C THR A 7 19.56 11.93 -33.43
N GLY A 8 20.72 12.14 -34.05
CA GLY A 8 21.05 13.34 -34.82
C GLY A 8 21.77 14.42 -34.02
N GLN A 9 22.26 15.45 -34.72
CA GLN A 9 22.98 16.56 -34.09
C GLN A 9 22.02 17.47 -33.31
N PRO A 10 22.36 17.89 -32.08
CA PRO A 10 21.59 18.86 -31.32
C PRO A 10 21.39 20.15 -32.12
N VAL A 11 20.16 20.63 -32.17
CA VAL A 11 19.85 21.89 -32.86
C VAL A 11 20.43 23.07 -32.06
N PRO A 12 21.02 24.09 -32.70
CA PRO A 12 21.58 25.25 -32.01
C PRO A 12 20.62 25.89 -31.00
N GLY A 13 21.13 26.15 -29.79
CA GLY A 13 20.34 26.70 -28.68
C GLY A 13 19.35 25.71 -28.05
N SER A 14 19.52 24.41 -28.25
CA SER A 14 18.80 23.37 -27.50
C SER A 14 19.42 23.17 -26.10
N SER A 15 18.59 23.03 -25.07
CA SER A 15 19.02 22.69 -23.71
C SER A 15 19.19 21.18 -23.48
N ILE A 16 18.80 20.35 -24.46
CA ILE A 16 18.60 18.90 -24.26
C ILE A 16 19.81 18.17 -23.67
N GLU A 17 21.03 18.48 -24.10
CA GLU A 17 22.22 17.84 -23.52
C GLU A 17 22.42 18.23 -22.05
N GLY A 18 22.24 19.51 -21.72
CA GLY A 18 22.35 20.01 -20.35
C GLY A 18 21.28 19.41 -19.45
N ASP A 19 20.05 19.32 -19.97
CA ASP A 19 18.92 18.70 -19.29
C ASP A 19 19.20 17.22 -18.99
N LEU A 20 19.64 16.44 -19.99
CA LEU A 20 20.00 15.02 -19.82
C LEU A 20 21.15 14.82 -18.82
N ARG A 21 22.21 15.63 -18.90
CA ARG A 21 23.32 15.58 -17.95
C ARG A 21 22.87 15.95 -16.53
N SER A 22 21.96 16.92 -16.38
CA SER A 22 21.39 17.28 -15.08
C SER A 22 20.55 16.16 -14.45
N LEU A 23 20.00 15.26 -15.27
CA LEU A 23 19.30 14.05 -14.85
C LEU A 23 20.25 12.87 -14.60
N GLY A 24 21.56 13.06 -14.72
CA GLY A 24 22.58 12.04 -14.44
C GLY A 24 22.86 11.09 -15.59
N PHE A 25 22.53 11.46 -16.83
CA PHE A 25 22.87 10.68 -18.03
C PHE A 25 24.22 11.10 -18.61
N ASP A 26 25.02 10.11 -19.00
CA ASP A 26 26.09 10.28 -19.98
C ASP A 26 25.46 10.42 -21.37
N VAL A 27 25.82 11.45 -22.12
CA VAL A 27 25.17 11.80 -23.40
C VAL A 27 26.08 11.42 -24.56
N ARG A 28 25.56 10.55 -25.43
CA ARG A 28 26.21 10.14 -26.69
C ARG A 28 25.36 10.59 -27.87
N ILE A 29 25.97 10.92 -28.99
CA ILE A 29 25.27 11.39 -30.20
C ILE A 29 25.45 10.34 -31.28
N ALA A 30 24.35 9.90 -31.86
CA ALA A 30 24.33 9.01 -33.02
C ALA A 30 24.14 9.82 -34.31
N ALA A 31 24.92 9.52 -35.34
CA ALA A 31 24.79 10.14 -36.66
C ALA A 31 23.53 9.68 -37.40
N ASP A 32 23.18 8.40 -37.28
CA ASP A 32 22.06 7.76 -37.97
C ASP A 32 21.48 6.58 -37.16
N THR A 33 20.56 5.83 -37.78
CA THR A 33 19.90 4.67 -37.18
C THR A 33 20.87 3.52 -36.87
N ALA A 34 21.84 3.25 -37.75
CA ALA A 34 22.80 2.17 -37.55
C ALA A 34 23.80 2.50 -36.44
N ASP A 35 24.23 3.76 -36.36
CA ASP A 35 25.07 4.27 -35.26
C ASP A 35 24.31 4.26 -33.93
N THR A 36 23.00 4.57 -33.94
CA THR A 36 22.14 4.47 -32.75
C THR A 36 22.11 3.03 -32.22
N GLU A 37 21.93 2.03 -33.10
CA GLU A 37 21.95 0.61 -32.70
C GLU A 37 23.32 0.20 -32.15
N THR A 38 24.40 0.65 -32.79
CA THR A 38 25.77 0.36 -32.36
C THR A 38 26.06 0.93 -30.96
N LEU A 39 25.72 2.20 -30.73
CA LEU A 39 25.86 2.83 -29.41
C LEU A 39 24.97 2.15 -28.37
N LEU A 40 23.74 1.77 -28.74
CA LEU A 40 22.82 1.04 -27.86
C LEU A 40 23.40 -0.30 -27.42
N ALA A 41 24.07 -1.03 -28.32
CA ALA A 41 24.72 -2.31 -28.02
C ALA A 41 25.98 -2.15 -27.14
N GLN A 42 26.68 -1.01 -27.22
CA GLN A 42 27.86 -0.72 -26.40
C GLN A 42 27.52 -0.36 -24.94
N VAL A 43 26.28 0.07 -24.66
CA VAL A 43 25.86 0.35 -23.28
C VAL A 43 25.69 -0.96 -22.51
N PRO A 44 26.36 -1.14 -21.35
CA PRO A 44 26.21 -2.36 -20.55
C PRO A 44 24.75 -2.70 -20.24
N GLY A 45 24.39 -3.98 -20.28
CA GLY A 45 22.99 -4.44 -20.08
C GLY A 45 22.40 -4.11 -18.72
N GLU A 46 23.25 -3.92 -17.70
CA GLU A 46 22.85 -3.53 -16.34
C GLU A 46 22.58 -2.03 -16.18
N GLN A 47 22.83 -1.23 -17.22
CA GLN A 47 22.63 0.20 -17.19
C GLN A 47 21.31 0.59 -17.88
N ARG A 48 20.66 1.60 -17.33
CA ARG A 48 19.54 2.28 -18.00
C ARG A 48 20.06 2.98 -19.25
N VAL A 49 19.31 2.86 -20.34
CA VAL A 49 19.57 3.60 -21.58
C VAL A 49 18.34 4.43 -21.97
N ALA A 50 18.58 5.54 -22.65
CA ALA A 50 17.55 6.33 -23.30
C ALA A 50 17.95 6.61 -24.76
N VAL A 51 16.96 6.64 -25.65
CA VAL A 51 17.09 7.13 -27.01
C VAL A 51 16.20 8.37 -27.11
N VAL A 52 16.77 9.49 -27.53
CA VAL A 52 16.16 10.82 -27.47
C VAL A 52 16.33 11.52 -28.82
N ASP A 53 15.25 12.03 -29.41
CA ASP A 53 15.32 12.82 -30.63
C ASP A 53 16.01 14.17 -30.33
N ALA A 54 17.07 14.50 -31.08
CA ALA A 54 17.85 15.72 -30.88
C ALA A 54 17.02 17.01 -31.13
N ARG A 55 15.86 16.90 -31.79
CA ARG A 55 14.93 18.00 -32.02
C ARG A 55 14.01 18.26 -30.83
N PHE A 56 13.99 17.40 -29.80
CA PHE A 56 13.10 17.50 -28.65
C PHE A 56 13.07 18.91 -28.05
N VAL A 57 11.86 19.41 -27.82
CA VAL A 57 11.58 20.64 -27.07
C VAL A 57 10.53 20.31 -26.02
N GLY A 58 10.86 20.52 -24.75
CA GLY A 58 9.95 20.21 -23.66
C GLY A 58 10.52 20.62 -22.31
N HIS A 59 9.75 20.31 -21.27
CA HIS A 59 10.13 20.59 -19.89
C HIS A 59 11.13 19.57 -19.35
N LEU A 60 12.04 20.02 -18.48
CA LEU A 60 12.95 19.14 -17.75
C LEU A 60 12.17 18.12 -16.89
N HIS A 61 11.05 18.51 -16.28
CA HIS A 61 10.24 17.55 -15.53
C HIS A 61 9.57 16.50 -16.43
N ALA A 62 9.20 16.83 -17.67
CA ALA A 62 8.68 15.84 -18.63
C ALA A 62 9.74 14.78 -18.94
N LEU A 63 10.97 15.22 -19.24
CA LEU A 63 12.13 14.32 -19.39
C LEU A 63 12.35 13.49 -18.12
N ARG A 64 12.28 14.11 -16.93
CA ARG A 64 12.42 13.39 -15.65
C ARG A 64 11.40 12.26 -15.53
N LEU A 65 10.12 12.53 -15.81
CA LEU A 65 9.04 11.52 -15.77
C LEU A 65 9.27 10.40 -16.78
N GLY A 66 9.62 10.75 -18.03
CA GLY A 66 9.84 9.78 -19.09
C GLY A 66 11.12 8.95 -18.95
N LEU A 67 12.15 9.48 -18.27
CA LEU A 67 13.50 8.89 -18.27
C LEU A 67 13.94 8.28 -16.95
N THR A 68 13.44 8.75 -15.81
CA THR A 68 14.06 8.44 -14.50
C THR A 68 13.18 7.63 -13.55
N ASP A 69 11.91 7.38 -13.88
CA ASP A 69 11.05 6.57 -13.03
C ASP A 69 11.60 5.12 -12.91
N PRO A 70 11.92 4.64 -11.70
CA PRO A 70 12.45 3.30 -11.46
C PRO A 70 11.38 2.20 -11.50
N ARG A 71 10.09 2.53 -11.50
CA ARG A 71 9.01 1.53 -11.43
C ARG A 71 8.80 0.80 -12.76
N PHE A 72 9.08 1.47 -13.88
CA PHE A 72 8.74 0.96 -15.21
C PHE A 72 9.98 0.47 -15.98
N PRO A 73 9.99 -0.79 -16.45
CA PRO A 73 11.09 -1.33 -17.25
C PRO A 73 11.30 -0.58 -18.58
N LEU A 74 10.20 -0.13 -19.19
CA LEU A 74 10.16 0.66 -20.42
C LEU A 74 9.25 1.87 -20.20
N ALA A 75 9.68 3.04 -20.67
CA ALA A 75 8.85 4.23 -20.65
C ALA A 75 9.11 5.10 -21.89
N ALA A 76 8.09 5.84 -22.31
CA ALA A 76 8.17 6.73 -23.46
C ALA A 76 7.33 8.00 -23.28
N ILE A 77 7.85 9.09 -23.82
CA ILE A 77 7.14 10.36 -24.08
C ILE A 77 7.46 10.77 -25.53
N PRO A 78 6.74 11.73 -26.15
CA PRO A 78 7.04 12.12 -27.53
C PRO A 78 8.53 12.43 -27.73
N GLY A 79 9.17 11.76 -28.70
CA GLY A 79 10.59 11.93 -29.00
C GLY A 79 11.58 11.23 -28.06
N VAL A 80 11.12 10.41 -27.12
CA VAL A 80 11.97 9.82 -26.08
C VAL A 80 11.49 8.42 -25.72
N VAL A 81 12.42 7.47 -25.69
CA VAL A 81 12.18 6.13 -25.16
C VAL A 81 13.32 5.71 -24.23
N THR A 82 13.01 5.09 -23.10
CA THR A 82 14.00 4.58 -22.15
C THR A 82 13.76 3.12 -21.82
N ALA A 83 14.84 2.40 -21.53
CA ALA A 83 14.81 1.06 -20.98
C ALA A 83 15.72 0.93 -19.77
N GLN A 84 15.14 0.42 -18.68
CA GLN A 84 15.89 -0.16 -17.57
C GLN A 84 16.45 -1.53 -17.94
N PRO A 85 17.34 -2.13 -17.14
CA PRO A 85 17.94 -3.44 -17.42
C PRO A 85 16.93 -4.52 -17.83
N ALA A 86 15.79 -4.61 -17.13
CA ALA A 86 14.72 -5.56 -17.45
C ALA A 86 14.06 -5.33 -18.83
N GLY A 87 14.06 -4.10 -19.35
CA GLY A 87 13.52 -3.73 -20.66
C GLY A 87 14.57 -3.69 -21.80
N ARG A 88 15.87 -3.80 -21.49
CA ARG A 88 16.97 -3.59 -22.47
C ARG A 88 16.88 -4.53 -23.66
N GLN A 89 16.60 -5.81 -23.42
CA GLN A 89 16.53 -6.80 -24.49
C GLN A 89 15.37 -6.51 -25.45
N THR A 90 14.22 -6.07 -24.94
CA THR A 90 13.06 -5.71 -25.76
C THR A 90 13.33 -4.45 -26.58
N LEU A 91 13.92 -3.41 -25.97
CA LEU A 91 14.34 -2.20 -26.69
C LEU A 91 15.35 -2.50 -27.81
N THR A 92 16.35 -3.34 -27.53
CA THR A 92 17.39 -3.71 -28.50
C THR A 92 16.80 -4.46 -29.70
N ARG A 93 15.85 -5.38 -29.46
CA ARG A 93 15.14 -6.07 -30.53
C ARG A 93 14.29 -5.14 -31.39
N ALA A 94 13.57 -4.19 -30.76
CA ALA A 94 12.81 -3.18 -31.49
C ALA A 94 13.73 -2.30 -32.35
N MET A 95 14.87 -1.87 -31.81
CA MET A 95 15.86 -1.08 -32.55
C MET A 95 16.45 -1.83 -33.76
N ALA A 96 16.84 -3.10 -33.58
CA ALA A 96 17.39 -3.91 -34.67
C ALA A 96 16.41 -4.14 -35.81
N ARG A 97 15.10 -4.26 -35.51
CA ARG A 97 14.05 -4.36 -36.53
C ARG A 97 13.91 -3.07 -37.33
N GLU A 98 13.92 -1.92 -36.65
CA GLU A 98 13.84 -0.61 -37.32
C GLU A 98 15.04 -0.37 -38.23
N ASN A 99 16.26 -0.76 -37.81
CA ASN A 99 17.44 -0.67 -38.67
C ASN A 99 17.35 -1.62 -39.88
N SER A 100 16.84 -2.84 -39.68
CA SER A 100 16.68 -3.83 -40.76
C SER A 100 15.58 -3.47 -41.77
N ALA A 101 14.53 -2.78 -41.32
CA ALA A 101 13.43 -2.31 -42.17
C ALA A 101 13.79 -1.07 -43.01
N GLY A 102 14.86 -0.35 -42.64
CA GLY A 102 15.33 0.90 -43.26
C GLY A 102 15.88 0.82 -44.69
N GLY A 103 15.81 -0.35 -45.35
CA GLY A 103 16.19 -0.50 -46.77
C GLY A 103 15.12 -0.04 -47.78
N GLY A 104 13.92 0.35 -47.31
CA GLY A 104 12.80 0.78 -48.16
C GLY A 104 12.57 2.30 -48.10
N THR A 105 12.57 2.94 -49.27
CA THR A 105 12.25 4.35 -49.51
C THR A 105 10.80 4.70 -49.12
N ALA A 106 10.54 4.91 -47.83
CA ALA A 106 9.35 5.60 -47.36
C ALA A 106 9.78 6.83 -46.55
N LEU A 107 9.50 8.01 -47.09
CA LEU A 107 9.50 9.29 -46.38
C LEU A 107 8.53 9.20 -45.20
N ALA A 108 8.98 8.79 -44.01
CA ALA A 108 8.17 8.82 -42.81
C ALA A 108 8.45 10.12 -42.04
N VAL A 109 7.39 10.89 -41.82
CA VAL A 109 7.33 12.15 -41.07
C VAL A 109 7.66 11.96 -39.57
N ASP A 110 7.78 10.71 -39.11
CA ASP A 110 7.88 10.33 -37.70
C ASP A 110 9.34 10.16 -37.21
N SER A 111 9.59 10.49 -35.94
CA SER A 111 10.90 10.34 -35.30
C SER A 111 11.32 8.87 -35.17
N LEU A 112 12.63 8.58 -35.13
CA LEU A 112 13.14 7.22 -34.88
C LEU A 112 12.61 6.66 -33.55
N THR A 113 12.49 7.51 -32.53
CA THR A 113 11.94 7.14 -31.23
C THR A 113 10.48 6.72 -31.31
N ASP A 114 9.64 7.40 -32.09
CA ASP A 114 8.22 7.04 -32.23
C ASP A 114 8.04 5.71 -32.96
N ARG A 115 8.91 5.43 -33.94
CA ARG A 115 8.94 4.11 -34.61
C ARG A 115 9.37 2.98 -33.68
N ILE A 116 10.40 3.20 -32.87
CA ILE A 116 10.81 2.22 -31.84
C ILE A 116 9.65 1.94 -30.88
N VAL A 117 8.95 2.98 -30.40
CA VAL A 117 7.78 2.82 -29.51
C VAL A 117 6.67 2.02 -30.19
N THR A 118 6.38 2.30 -31.46
CA THR A 118 5.39 1.55 -32.26
C THR A 118 5.79 0.07 -32.40
N ALA A 119 7.07 -0.21 -32.62
CA ALA A 119 7.59 -1.58 -32.68
C ALA A 119 7.47 -2.30 -31.32
N LEU A 120 7.74 -1.59 -30.21
CA LEU A 120 7.56 -2.11 -28.85
C LEU A 120 6.09 -2.47 -28.55
N ASP A 121 5.15 -1.59 -28.90
CA ASP A 121 3.71 -1.86 -28.74
C ASP A 121 3.28 -3.06 -29.57
N SER A 122 3.79 -3.17 -30.81
CA SER A 122 3.50 -4.29 -31.71
C SER A 122 4.02 -5.63 -31.17
N ASP A 123 5.11 -5.61 -30.40
CA ASP A 123 5.64 -6.77 -29.68
C ASP A 123 4.88 -7.09 -28.37
N GLY A 124 3.84 -6.31 -28.04
CA GLY A 124 3.09 -6.44 -26.81
C GLY A 124 3.90 -6.05 -25.57
N ALA A 125 4.94 -5.21 -25.74
CA ALA A 125 5.70 -4.70 -24.61
C ALA A 125 4.87 -3.68 -23.81
N ASP A 126 4.91 -3.78 -22.49
CA ASP A 126 4.24 -2.83 -21.60
C ASP A 126 5.07 -1.54 -21.47
N VAL A 127 4.89 -0.62 -22.42
CA VAL A 127 5.57 0.68 -22.44
C VAL A 127 4.78 1.70 -21.64
N HIS A 128 5.33 2.12 -20.50
CA HIS A 128 4.71 3.13 -19.67
C HIS A 128 4.74 4.51 -20.32
N ARG A 129 3.61 5.22 -20.30
CA ARG A 129 3.48 6.58 -20.81
C ARG A 129 3.00 7.49 -19.68
N PRO A 130 3.88 8.31 -19.09
CA PRO A 130 3.49 9.16 -17.97
C PRO A 130 2.50 10.23 -18.41
N GLU A 131 1.51 10.54 -17.56
CA GLU A 131 0.60 11.66 -17.78
C GLU A 131 1.34 12.99 -17.61
N LEU A 132 1.53 13.73 -18.72
CA LEU A 132 2.27 14.99 -18.71
C LEU A 132 1.42 16.19 -18.27
N GLY A 133 0.08 16.10 -18.40
CA GLY A 133 -0.82 17.20 -18.07
C GLY A 133 -0.50 18.47 -18.84
N SER A 134 -0.11 19.54 -18.15
CA SER A 134 0.29 20.80 -18.77
C SER A 134 1.76 20.84 -19.21
N LEU A 135 2.56 19.81 -18.91
CA LEU A 135 3.96 19.77 -19.35
C LEU A 135 4.02 19.51 -20.86
N VAL A 136 4.85 20.30 -21.53
CA VAL A 136 5.17 20.16 -22.95
C VAL A 136 6.29 19.14 -23.16
N ALA A 137 6.09 18.23 -24.11
CA ALA A 137 7.08 17.34 -24.70
C ALA A 137 6.75 17.18 -26.19
N ALA A 138 7.61 17.69 -27.08
CA ALA A 138 7.34 17.72 -28.51
C ALA A 138 8.63 17.50 -29.34
N VAL A 139 8.45 16.99 -30.55
CA VAL A 139 9.52 16.86 -31.56
C VAL A 139 9.15 17.74 -32.77
N PRO A 140 9.45 19.05 -32.73
CA PRO A 140 9.11 19.96 -33.81
C PRO A 140 9.86 19.61 -35.10
N VAL A 141 9.13 19.61 -36.22
CA VAL A 141 9.65 19.26 -37.55
C VAL A 141 10.16 20.48 -38.33
N ASP A 142 9.79 21.69 -37.91
CA ASP A 142 10.10 22.94 -38.58
C ASP A 142 10.37 24.09 -37.58
N PRO A 143 10.95 25.22 -38.02
CA PRO A 143 11.26 26.36 -37.14
C PRO A 143 10.05 27.00 -36.47
N GLN A 144 8.87 27.01 -37.10
CA GLN A 144 7.66 27.60 -36.54
C GLN A 144 7.13 26.72 -35.40
N SER A 145 6.93 25.42 -35.63
CA SER A 145 6.49 24.48 -34.58
C SER A 145 7.47 24.42 -33.41
N ARG A 146 8.77 24.61 -33.66
CA ARG A 146 9.80 24.73 -32.61
C ARG A 146 9.62 25.99 -31.76
N ASN A 147 9.33 27.13 -32.37
CA ASN A 147 9.09 28.37 -31.63
C ASN A 147 7.79 28.29 -30.83
N GLU A 148 6.73 27.70 -31.38
CA GLU A 148 5.48 27.43 -30.66
C GLU A 148 5.71 26.52 -29.45
N ALA A 149 6.47 25.43 -29.61
CA ALA A 149 6.83 24.54 -28.51
C ALA A 149 7.65 25.26 -27.42
N ARG A 150 8.60 26.13 -27.81
CA ARG A 150 9.37 26.95 -26.86
C ARG A 150 8.50 27.95 -26.09
N GLN A 151 7.55 28.60 -26.76
CA GLN A 151 6.58 29.49 -26.10
C GLN A 151 5.68 28.71 -25.15
N ALA A 152 5.21 27.53 -25.55
CA ALA A 152 4.41 26.66 -24.70
C ALA A 152 5.18 26.22 -23.43
N VAL A 153 6.49 25.93 -23.55
CA VAL A 153 7.35 25.66 -22.40
C VAL A 153 7.48 26.89 -21.49
N ALA A 154 7.68 28.09 -22.05
CA ALA A 154 7.81 29.31 -21.27
C ALA A 154 6.51 29.70 -20.52
N ASN A 155 5.34 29.27 -21.02
CA ASN A 155 4.04 29.58 -20.43
C ASN A 155 3.67 28.72 -19.21
N VAL A 156 4.44 27.67 -18.91
CA VAL A 156 4.15 26.72 -17.84
C VAL A 156 5.28 26.72 -16.82
N ASP A 157 4.93 26.91 -15.55
CA ASP A 157 5.90 26.80 -14.45
C ASP A 157 6.15 25.32 -14.11
N ASP A 158 7.27 24.79 -14.63
CA ASP A 158 7.73 23.41 -14.41
C ASP A 158 7.73 22.99 -12.93
N GLU A 159 8.20 23.88 -12.07
CA GLU A 159 8.36 23.61 -10.64
C GLU A 159 7.01 23.63 -9.92
N ALA A 160 6.09 24.53 -10.31
CA ALA A 160 4.74 24.52 -9.79
C ALA A 160 3.98 23.25 -10.17
N VAL A 161 4.15 22.77 -11.41
CA VAL A 161 3.58 21.49 -11.86
C VAL A 161 4.16 20.33 -11.05
N ARG A 162 5.49 20.29 -10.87
CA ARG A 162 6.18 19.27 -10.08
C ARG A 162 5.73 19.23 -8.62
N LEU A 163 5.53 20.38 -7.98
CA LEU A 163 5.01 20.47 -6.62
C LEU A 163 3.55 20.01 -6.51
N LYS A 164 2.75 20.27 -7.56
CA LYS A 164 1.35 19.86 -7.61
C LYS A 164 1.21 18.35 -7.85
N SER A 165 2.01 17.79 -8.76
CA SER A 165 2.00 16.35 -9.06
C SER A 165 2.58 15.49 -7.93
N ALA A 166 3.40 16.07 -7.04
CA ALA A 166 3.88 15.39 -5.85
C ALA A 166 2.78 15.06 -4.81
N VAL A 167 1.66 15.79 -4.84
CA VAL A 167 0.51 15.58 -3.94
C VAL A 167 -0.43 14.53 -4.53
N LYS A 168 -0.86 13.56 -3.70
CA LYS A 168 -1.76 12.47 -4.12
C LYS A 168 -3.13 13.05 -4.50
N SER A 169 -3.67 12.65 -5.65
CA SER A 169 -4.93 13.19 -6.20
C SER A 169 -6.18 12.78 -5.41
N ARG A 170 -6.08 11.69 -4.62
CA ARG A 170 -7.19 11.09 -3.87
C ARG A 170 -7.02 11.15 -2.36
N ASP A 171 -6.41 12.23 -1.87
CA ASP A 171 -6.29 12.46 -0.42
C ASP A 171 -7.64 12.74 0.27
N GLY A 172 -7.66 12.46 1.58
CA GLY A 172 -8.74 12.86 2.48
C GLY A 172 -8.89 14.39 2.51
N PHE A 173 -10.04 14.84 3.00
CA PHE A 173 -10.33 16.25 3.24
C PHE A 173 -9.25 16.90 4.13
N PHE A 174 -8.93 16.28 5.26
CA PHE A 174 -7.96 16.85 6.19
C PHE A 174 -6.57 16.98 5.56
N THR A 175 -6.07 15.93 4.92
CA THR A 175 -4.78 15.96 4.22
C THR A 175 -4.77 17.02 3.13
N THR A 176 -5.81 17.07 2.29
CA THR A 176 -5.88 17.99 1.15
C THR A 176 -5.85 19.47 1.58
N PHE A 177 -6.61 19.84 2.60
CA PHE A 177 -6.81 21.25 2.96
C PHE A 177 -5.92 21.72 4.11
N PHE A 178 -5.49 20.83 5.01
CA PHE A 178 -4.74 21.20 6.22
C PHE A 178 -3.28 20.73 6.20
N ILE A 179 -2.87 19.84 5.29
CA ILE A 179 -1.49 19.30 5.26
C ILE A 179 -0.80 19.59 3.92
N SER A 180 -1.39 19.15 2.82
CA SER A 180 -0.86 19.27 1.45
C SER A 180 -0.52 20.70 0.97
N PRO A 181 -1.18 21.78 1.44
CA PRO A 181 -0.85 23.13 0.99
C PRO A 181 0.59 23.55 1.32
N TYR A 182 1.13 23.11 2.45
CA TYR A 182 2.50 23.46 2.89
C TYR A 182 3.48 22.27 2.88
N SER A 183 3.04 21.04 3.14
CA SER A 183 3.92 19.86 3.19
C SER A 183 4.71 19.64 1.89
N ARG A 184 4.12 19.93 0.73
CA ARG A 184 4.82 19.85 -0.56
C ARG A 184 6.06 20.75 -0.65
N TYR A 185 6.04 21.89 0.04
CA TYR A 185 7.20 22.78 0.12
C TYR A 185 8.26 22.26 1.10
N ILE A 186 7.83 21.53 2.15
CA ILE A 186 8.74 20.78 3.03
C ILE A 186 9.40 19.66 2.23
N ALA A 187 8.65 18.92 1.40
CA ALA A 187 9.20 17.88 0.52
C ALA A 187 10.26 18.46 -0.42
N ARG A 188 10.00 19.61 -1.04
CA ARG A 188 11.01 20.33 -1.82
C ARG A 188 12.23 20.75 -1.00
N TRP A 189 12.02 21.26 0.22
CA TRP A 189 13.13 21.63 1.10
C TRP A 189 14.00 20.40 1.42
N CYS A 190 13.38 19.25 1.74
CA CYS A 190 14.07 17.99 1.95
C CYS A 190 14.87 17.56 0.72
N ALA A 191 14.25 17.63 -0.48
CA ALA A 191 14.92 17.29 -1.74
C ALA A 191 16.17 18.16 -1.98
N ARG A 192 16.07 19.48 -1.73
CA ARG A 192 17.20 20.42 -1.86
C ARG A 192 18.31 20.17 -0.85
N ARG A 193 17.98 19.59 0.31
CA ARG A 193 18.95 19.19 1.35
C ARG A 193 19.54 17.79 1.13
N GLY A 194 19.12 17.08 0.07
CA GLY A 194 19.56 15.72 -0.20
C GLY A 194 19.02 14.69 0.79
N LEU A 195 17.95 15.01 1.52
CA LEU A 195 17.27 14.04 2.38
C LEU A 195 16.51 13.03 1.51
N THR A 196 16.54 11.77 1.93
CA THR A 196 15.83 10.67 1.25
C THR A 196 14.43 10.48 1.84
N PRO A 197 13.45 9.94 1.07
CA PRO A 197 12.12 9.59 1.59
C PRO A 197 12.20 8.73 2.86
N ASN A 198 13.01 7.67 2.86
CA ASN A 198 13.14 6.76 4.01
C ASN A 198 13.65 7.45 5.29
N GLN A 199 14.50 8.48 5.18
CA GLN A 199 14.93 9.28 6.33
C GLN A 199 13.75 10.09 6.91
N VAL A 200 12.91 10.66 6.05
CA VAL A 200 11.72 11.42 6.46
C VAL A 200 10.68 10.49 7.08
N THR A 201 10.44 9.31 6.49
CA THR A 201 9.57 8.25 7.04
C THR A 201 10.04 7.80 8.43
N THR A 202 11.36 7.64 8.61
CA THR A 202 11.94 7.28 9.91
C THR A 202 11.74 8.41 10.93
N ALA A 203 11.91 9.68 10.53
CA ALA A 203 11.65 10.82 11.39
C ALA A 203 10.17 10.93 11.79
N SER A 204 9.25 10.62 10.86
CA SER A 204 7.80 10.49 11.12
C SER A 204 7.52 9.46 12.20
N LEU A 205 8.10 8.26 12.09
CA LEU A 205 7.97 7.19 13.10
C LEU A 205 8.50 7.63 14.47
N LEU A 206 9.73 8.16 14.54
CA LEU A 206 10.34 8.59 15.80
C LEU A 206 9.48 9.65 16.49
N THR A 207 8.95 10.61 15.72
CA THR A 207 8.05 11.65 16.23
C THR A 207 6.77 11.06 16.82
N ALA A 208 6.17 10.06 16.16
CA ALA A 208 4.99 9.36 16.68
C ALA A 208 5.28 8.54 17.94
N LEU A 209 6.45 7.89 18.03
CA LEU A 209 6.85 7.15 19.23
C LEU A 209 7.06 8.10 20.42
N ILE A 210 7.63 9.28 20.19
CA ILE A 210 7.71 10.34 21.20
C ILE A 210 6.30 10.80 21.59
N ALA A 211 5.40 11.00 20.61
CA ALA A 211 4.00 11.33 20.88
C ALA A 211 3.29 10.28 21.76
N ALA A 212 3.48 9.00 21.46
CA ALA A 212 2.98 7.89 22.25
C ALA A 212 3.58 7.88 23.67
N GLY A 213 4.88 8.18 23.80
CA GLY A 213 5.56 8.36 25.10
C GLY A 213 4.98 9.53 25.91
N CYS A 214 4.68 10.65 25.26
CA CYS A 214 4.01 11.79 25.89
C CYS A 214 2.60 11.41 26.38
N ALA A 215 1.83 10.69 25.57
CA ALA A 215 0.52 10.17 25.97
C ALA A 215 0.62 9.20 27.16
N ALA A 216 1.63 8.34 27.17
CA ALA A 216 1.89 7.38 28.24
C ALA A 216 2.22 8.03 29.59
N THR A 217 2.57 9.32 29.64
CA THR A 217 2.76 10.03 30.91
C THR A 217 1.48 10.09 31.75
N GLY A 218 0.30 10.07 31.11
CA GLY A 218 -0.99 10.20 31.79
C GLY A 218 -1.31 11.62 32.28
N THR A 219 -0.47 12.60 31.97
CA THR A 219 -0.66 14.00 32.39
C THR A 219 -1.36 14.82 31.31
N ARG A 220 -2.04 15.91 31.69
CA ARG A 220 -2.70 16.76 30.71
C ARG A 220 -1.74 17.40 29.71
N LEU A 221 -0.60 17.89 30.19
CA LEU A 221 0.45 18.43 29.31
C LEU A 221 1.03 17.34 28.39
N GLY A 222 1.17 16.12 28.89
CA GLY A 222 1.58 14.97 28.09
C GLY A 222 0.61 14.65 26.96
N PHE A 223 -0.70 14.68 27.22
CA PHE A 223 -1.71 14.51 26.17
C PHE A 223 -1.71 15.66 25.15
N VAL A 224 -1.51 16.91 25.59
CA VAL A 224 -1.35 18.06 24.68
C VAL A 224 -0.14 17.91 23.77
N ALA A 225 1.02 17.58 24.35
CA ALA A 225 2.21 17.31 23.58
C ALA A 225 2.01 16.13 22.60
N ALA A 226 1.35 15.06 23.05
CA ALA A 226 1.05 13.90 22.22
C ALA A 226 0.21 14.27 20.99
N GLY A 227 -0.86 15.04 21.16
CA GLY A 227 -1.72 15.47 20.04
C GLY A 227 -0.96 16.33 19.03
N VAL A 228 -0.15 17.29 19.50
CA VAL A 228 0.66 18.16 18.62
C VAL A 228 1.70 17.34 17.86
N LEU A 229 2.43 16.47 18.56
CA LEU A 229 3.44 15.61 17.95
C LEU A 229 2.84 14.58 16.98
N LEU A 230 1.61 14.12 17.24
CA LEU A 230 0.90 13.23 16.34
C LEU A 230 0.61 13.90 14.98
N ILE A 231 0.16 15.16 15.00
CA ILE A 231 -0.01 15.95 13.77
C ILE A 231 1.34 16.22 13.09
N ALA A 232 2.38 16.55 13.86
CA ALA A 232 3.72 16.77 13.31
C ALA A 232 4.26 15.51 12.62
N SER A 233 4.08 14.33 13.24
CA SER A 233 4.39 13.05 12.61
C SER A 233 3.62 12.85 11.31
N PHE A 234 2.30 13.10 11.31
CA PHE A 234 1.48 12.97 10.11
C PHE A 234 1.88 13.92 8.97
N VAL A 235 2.36 15.13 9.29
CA VAL A 235 2.93 16.06 8.29
C VAL A 235 4.18 15.46 7.66
N LEU A 236 5.09 14.90 8.45
CA LEU A 236 6.32 14.26 7.95
C LEU A 236 6.00 13.05 7.08
N ASP A 237 4.99 12.28 7.47
CA ASP A 237 4.46 11.16 6.71
C ASP A 237 3.96 11.58 5.32
N CYS A 238 3.13 12.61 5.25
CA CYS A 238 2.69 13.14 3.96
C CYS A 238 3.89 13.67 3.14
N THR A 239 4.90 14.20 3.83
CA THR A 239 6.10 14.78 3.22
C THR A 239 6.99 13.71 2.58
N ASP A 240 7.10 12.50 3.14
CA ASP A 240 7.97 11.46 2.58
C ASP A 240 7.48 10.96 1.21
N GLY A 241 6.18 10.72 1.07
CA GLY A 241 5.57 10.26 -0.17
C GLY A 241 5.55 11.38 -1.20
N GLN A 242 5.33 12.61 -0.76
CA GLN A 242 5.50 13.79 -1.63
C GLN A 242 6.96 13.96 -2.07
N LEU A 243 7.95 13.68 -1.21
CA LEU A 243 9.37 13.75 -1.55
C LEU A 243 9.76 12.65 -2.53
N ALA A 244 9.24 11.42 -2.34
CA ALA A 244 9.43 10.30 -3.25
C ALA A 244 8.87 10.63 -4.65
N ARG A 245 7.64 11.18 -4.72
CA ARG A 245 7.02 11.62 -5.98
C ARG A 245 7.73 12.82 -6.62
N TYR A 246 8.07 13.83 -5.81
CA TYR A 246 8.77 15.02 -6.26
C TYR A 246 10.16 14.68 -6.85
N SER A 247 10.87 13.72 -6.25
CA SER A 247 12.23 13.33 -6.65
C SER A 247 12.30 12.09 -7.54
N LEU A 248 11.16 11.44 -7.82
CA LEU A 248 11.03 10.11 -8.44
C LEU A 248 11.92 9.03 -7.77
N GLN A 249 12.12 9.17 -6.46
CA GLN A 249 12.87 8.22 -5.63
C GLN A 249 11.92 7.18 -5.03
N TYR A 250 11.45 6.25 -5.87
CA TYR A 250 10.61 5.14 -5.42
C TYR A 250 11.47 3.91 -5.11
N SER A 251 11.10 3.18 -4.06
CA SER A 251 11.68 1.88 -3.74
C SER A 251 10.65 0.97 -3.09
N THR A 252 10.80 -0.34 -3.26
CA THR A 252 9.97 -1.34 -2.56
C THR A 252 10.15 -1.29 -1.06
N LEU A 253 11.40 -1.24 -0.63
CA LEU A 253 11.73 -1.09 0.78
C LEU A 253 11.07 0.17 1.37
N GLY A 254 11.12 1.30 0.65
CA GLY A 254 10.47 2.54 1.10
C GLY A 254 8.95 2.41 1.19
N ALA A 255 8.29 1.84 0.19
CA ALA A 255 6.84 1.62 0.20
C ALA A 255 6.41 0.66 1.33
N TRP A 256 7.20 -0.38 1.60
CA TRP A 256 6.96 -1.29 2.72
C TRP A 256 7.24 -0.65 4.08
N LEU A 257 8.31 0.15 4.20
CA LEU A 257 8.65 0.88 5.43
C LEU A 257 7.54 1.87 5.80
N ASP A 258 7.11 2.67 4.83
CA ASP A 258 6.00 3.64 5.00
C ASP A 258 4.75 2.92 5.53
N ALA A 259 4.25 1.96 4.76
CA ALA A 259 3.14 1.08 5.12
C ALA A 259 3.21 0.45 6.52
N THR A 260 4.39 -0.06 6.87
CA THR A 260 4.64 -0.75 8.14
C THR A 260 4.68 0.23 9.30
N PHE A 261 5.40 1.33 9.15
CA PHE A 261 5.52 2.36 10.17
C PHE A 261 4.16 2.99 10.40
N ASP A 262 3.34 3.10 9.38
CA ASP A 262 1.95 3.54 9.47
C ASP A 262 1.10 2.77 10.49
N ARG A 263 1.29 1.46 10.55
CA ARG A 263 0.62 0.60 11.54
C ARG A 263 1.33 0.66 12.89
N ALA A 264 2.66 0.66 12.90
CA ALA A 264 3.45 0.75 14.13
C ALA A 264 3.14 2.04 14.91
N LYS A 265 3.06 3.19 14.23
CA LYS A 265 2.70 4.48 14.84
C LYS A 265 1.31 4.43 15.46
N GLU A 266 0.33 3.90 14.74
CA GLU A 266 -1.05 3.77 15.22
C GLU A 266 -1.13 2.91 16.49
N TYR A 267 -0.53 1.73 16.48
CA TYR A 267 -0.57 0.81 17.62
C TYR A 267 0.23 1.33 18.80
N ALA A 268 1.39 1.95 18.57
CA ALA A 268 2.16 2.61 19.62
C ALA A 268 1.36 3.74 20.27
N TYR A 269 0.66 4.56 19.48
CA TYR A 269 -0.14 5.65 20.02
C TYR A 269 -1.35 5.14 20.85
N TYR A 270 -2.04 4.09 20.40
CA TYR A 270 -3.11 3.45 21.18
C TYR A 270 -2.58 2.87 22.50
N ALA A 271 -1.43 2.19 22.47
CA ALA A 271 -0.77 1.68 23.67
C ALA A 271 -0.35 2.81 24.61
N GLY A 272 0.17 3.92 24.08
CA GLY A 272 0.55 5.10 24.85
C GLY A 272 -0.65 5.73 25.56
N LEU A 273 -1.77 5.92 24.86
CA LEU A 273 -3.02 6.39 25.46
C LEU A 273 -3.54 5.47 26.55
N ALA A 274 -3.55 4.15 26.30
CA ALA A 274 -4.04 3.17 27.26
C ALA A 274 -3.16 3.10 28.51
N LEU A 275 -1.83 3.15 28.34
CA LEU A 275 -0.89 3.19 29.45
C LEU A 275 -1.04 4.49 30.27
N GLY A 276 -1.18 5.64 29.61
CA GLY A 276 -1.39 6.92 30.27
C GLY A 276 -2.68 6.96 31.08
N ALA A 277 -3.78 6.44 30.51
CA ALA A 277 -5.06 6.32 31.20
C ALA A 277 -4.98 5.40 32.44
N ALA A 278 -4.35 4.23 32.30
CA ALA A 278 -4.21 3.26 33.37
C ALA A 278 -3.41 3.81 34.58
N ARG A 279 -2.43 4.69 34.33
CA ARG A 279 -1.71 5.41 35.41
C ARG A 279 -2.61 6.35 36.19
N GLY A 280 -3.62 6.91 35.54
CA GLY A 280 -4.68 7.71 36.17
C GLY A 280 -5.82 6.89 36.77
N GLY A 281 -5.72 5.56 36.77
CA GLY A 281 -6.76 4.65 37.27
C GLY A 281 -7.87 4.32 36.27
N ASP A 282 -7.76 4.76 35.02
CA ASP A 282 -8.75 4.54 33.97
C ASP A 282 -8.29 3.44 33.00
N ASP A 283 -8.71 2.18 33.23
CA ASP A 283 -8.33 1.08 32.33
C ASP A 283 -9.15 1.13 31.02
N VAL A 284 -8.44 1.41 29.93
CA VAL A 284 -8.99 1.48 28.56
C VAL A 284 -8.30 0.51 27.61
N TRP A 285 -7.52 -0.46 28.10
CA TRP A 285 -6.80 -1.41 27.24
C TRP A 285 -7.73 -2.26 26.37
N ALA A 286 -8.92 -2.63 26.88
CA ALA A 286 -9.93 -3.32 26.09
C ALA A 286 -10.44 -2.44 24.92
N LEU A 287 -10.58 -1.12 25.13
CA LEU A 287 -10.99 -0.19 24.09
C LEU A 287 -9.88 0.01 23.04
N ALA A 288 -8.63 0.11 23.48
CA ALA A 288 -7.46 0.20 22.61
C ALA A 288 -7.31 -1.05 21.73
N LEU A 289 -7.43 -2.24 22.34
CA LEU A 289 -7.41 -3.52 21.62
C LEU A 289 -8.61 -3.63 20.66
N GLY A 290 -9.81 -3.27 21.10
CA GLY A 290 -11.00 -3.23 20.24
C GLY A 290 -10.82 -2.31 19.03
N ALA A 291 -10.21 -1.13 19.21
CA ALA A 291 -9.96 -0.18 18.13
C ALA A 291 -8.95 -0.75 17.12
N MET A 292 -7.87 -1.37 17.59
CA MET A 292 -6.90 -2.06 16.74
C MET A 292 -7.54 -3.20 15.93
N ILE A 293 -8.40 -4.01 16.56
CA ILE A 293 -9.10 -5.12 15.89
C ILE A 293 -10.03 -4.58 14.81
N LEU A 294 -10.87 -3.60 15.15
CA LEU A 294 -11.82 -3.00 14.22
C LEU A 294 -11.11 -2.39 13.00
N GLN A 295 -10.04 -1.64 13.24
CA GLN A 295 -9.26 -1.03 12.15
C GLN A 295 -8.59 -2.09 11.28
N THR A 296 -8.02 -3.12 11.88
CA THR A 296 -7.34 -4.19 11.13
C THR A 296 -8.34 -5.01 10.30
N CYS A 297 -9.50 -5.37 10.85
CA CYS A 297 -10.55 -6.03 10.11
C CYS A 297 -11.06 -5.17 8.94
N ARG A 298 -11.25 -3.86 9.16
CA ARG A 298 -11.64 -2.91 8.12
C ARG A 298 -10.63 -2.85 6.97
N HIS A 299 -9.34 -2.72 7.28
CA HIS A 299 -8.30 -2.73 6.24
C HIS A 299 -8.24 -4.06 5.50
N VAL A 300 -8.37 -5.20 6.18
CA VAL A 300 -8.40 -6.52 5.51
C VAL A 300 -9.63 -6.67 4.61
N VAL A 301 -10.79 -6.10 4.98
CA VAL A 301 -11.97 -5.98 4.09
C VAL A 301 -11.61 -5.15 2.85
N ASP A 302 -10.96 -4.00 3.02
CA ASP A 302 -10.50 -3.14 1.91
C ASP A 302 -9.58 -3.91 0.95
N PHE A 303 -8.56 -4.56 1.48
CA PHE A 303 -7.60 -5.32 0.69
C PHE A 303 -8.24 -6.52 0.00
N SER A 304 -8.98 -7.34 0.74
CA SER A 304 -9.59 -8.56 0.19
C SER A 304 -10.59 -8.23 -0.91
N PHE A 305 -11.39 -7.16 -0.76
CA PHE A 305 -12.32 -6.75 -1.81
C PHE A 305 -11.61 -6.24 -3.07
N ASN A 306 -10.59 -5.40 -2.90
CA ASN A 306 -9.87 -4.84 -4.04
C ASN A 306 -9.09 -5.93 -4.78
N GLU A 307 -8.41 -6.82 -4.07
CA GLU A 307 -7.69 -7.97 -4.66
C GLU A 307 -8.65 -8.92 -5.39
N ALA A 308 -9.81 -9.20 -4.78
CA ALA A 308 -10.84 -10.04 -5.39
C ALA A 308 -11.41 -9.49 -6.71
N ASN A 309 -11.25 -8.19 -6.96
CA ASN A 309 -11.76 -7.50 -8.15
C ASN A 309 -10.64 -6.85 -8.98
N HIS A 310 -9.36 -7.15 -8.71
CA HIS A 310 -8.21 -6.52 -9.36
C HIS A 310 -8.27 -6.67 -10.90
N ASP A 311 -8.65 -7.86 -11.37
CA ASP A 311 -8.70 -8.21 -12.79
C ASP A 311 -10.12 -8.09 -13.39
N ALA A 312 -11.09 -7.55 -12.64
CA ALA A 312 -12.47 -7.45 -13.12
C ALA A 312 -12.61 -6.28 -14.12
N THR A 313 -13.15 -6.54 -15.31
CA THR A 313 -13.31 -5.55 -16.39
C THR A 313 -14.09 -4.30 -15.95
N ALA A 314 -13.70 -3.15 -16.55
CA ALA A 314 -14.11 -1.81 -16.15
C ALA A 314 -15.63 -1.56 -16.17
N ASN A 315 -16.08 -0.62 -15.33
CA ASN A 315 -17.48 -0.30 -15.01
C ASN A 315 -18.27 0.27 -16.20
N THR A 316 -19.47 -0.28 -16.48
CA THR A 316 -20.53 0.35 -17.30
C THR A 316 -21.88 0.46 -16.58
N SER A 317 -21.92 0.44 -15.23
CA SER A 317 -23.18 0.34 -14.47
C SER A 317 -23.87 1.69 -14.14
N PRO A 318 -25.20 1.69 -13.88
CA PRO A 318 -25.97 2.88 -13.46
C PRO A 318 -25.50 3.50 -12.14
N THR A 319 -24.92 2.70 -11.24
CA THR A 319 -24.34 3.18 -9.96
C THR A 319 -23.04 3.95 -10.16
N ALA A 320 -22.23 3.60 -11.17
CA ALA A 320 -21.07 4.39 -11.57
C ALA A 320 -21.51 5.73 -12.19
N ALA A 321 -22.59 5.72 -12.98
CA ALA A 321 -23.21 6.93 -13.49
C ALA A 321 -23.82 7.81 -12.37
N LEU A 322 -24.39 7.20 -11.32
CA LEU A 322 -24.88 7.92 -10.14
C LEU A 322 -23.72 8.49 -9.30
N SER A 323 -22.62 7.74 -9.12
CA SER A 323 -21.40 8.27 -8.51
C SER A 323 -20.90 9.48 -9.28
N GLY A 324 -20.78 9.38 -10.60
CA GLY A 324 -20.37 10.51 -11.45
C GLY A 324 -21.31 11.71 -11.37
N LYS A 325 -22.63 11.49 -11.22
CA LYS A 325 -23.63 12.55 -11.00
C LYS A 325 -23.60 13.17 -9.60
N LEU A 326 -23.15 12.45 -8.56
CA LEU A 326 -22.93 13.04 -7.24
C LEU A 326 -21.56 13.72 -7.18
N ASP A 327 -20.57 13.21 -7.89
CA ASP A 327 -19.23 13.79 -7.95
C ASP A 327 -19.23 15.17 -8.66
N SER A 328 -20.28 15.48 -9.44
CA SER A 328 -20.52 16.82 -9.98
C SER A 328 -21.01 17.84 -8.93
N VAL A 329 -21.44 17.39 -7.75
CA VAL A 329 -21.80 18.25 -6.61
C VAL A 329 -20.63 18.23 -5.62
N GLY A 330 -19.67 19.15 -5.82
CA GLY A 330 -18.32 19.08 -5.23
C GLY A 330 -18.22 18.93 -3.71
N TRP A 331 -19.19 19.38 -2.91
CA TRP A 331 -19.15 19.21 -1.44
C TRP A 331 -19.50 17.78 -1.00
N THR A 332 -20.33 17.06 -1.76
CA THR A 332 -20.76 15.69 -1.42
C THR A 332 -19.63 14.67 -1.55
N VAL A 333 -18.65 14.95 -2.42
CA VAL A 333 -17.41 14.17 -2.57
C VAL A 333 -16.63 14.16 -1.26
N TRP A 334 -16.49 15.32 -0.61
CA TRP A 334 -15.73 15.45 0.63
C TRP A 334 -16.42 14.76 1.79
N VAL A 335 -17.75 14.90 1.91
CA VAL A 335 -18.52 14.18 2.94
C VAL A 335 -18.37 12.67 2.76
N ARG A 336 -18.47 12.16 1.53
CA ARG A 336 -18.27 10.73 1.24
C ARG A 336 -16.86 10.28 1.63
N ARG A 337 -15.83 11.05 1.31
CA ARG A 337 -14.44 10.76 1.70
C ARG A 337 -14.27 10.76 3.22
N MET A 338 -14.88 11.71 3.94
CA MET A 338 -14.78 11.81 5.40
C MET A 338 -15.52 10.69 6.13
N ILE A 339 -16.68 10.22 5.64
CA ILE A 339 -17.44 9.12 6.26
C ILE A 339 -16.61 7.83 6.35
N VAL A 340 -15.69 7.64 5.41
CA VAL A 340 -14.79 6.48 5.37
C VAL A 340 -13.69 6.59 6.45
N LEU A 341 -13.61 7.72 7.16
CA LEU A 341 -12.63 8.05 8.19
C LEU A 341 -11.18 7.72 7.74
N PRO A 342 -10.69 8.39 6.67
CA PRO A 342 -9.34 8.17 6.16
C PRO A 342 -8.27 8.50 7.21
N ILE A 343 -7.02 8.16 6.90
CA ILE A 343 -5.88 8.35 7.81
C ILE A 343 -5.83 9.80 8.32
N GLY A 344 -5.88 10.80 7.43
CA GLY A 344 -5.80 12.21 7.85
C GLY A 344 -6.89 12.62 8.85
N GLU A 345 -8.15 12.33 8.56
CA GLU A 345 -9.30 12.64 9.42
C GLU A 345 -9.20 11.91 10.76
N ARG A 346 -8.81 10.64 10.74
CA ARG A 346 -8.65 9.82 11.94
C ARG A 346 -7.54 10.36 12.84
N TRP A 347 -6.39 10.69 12.26
CA TRP A 347 -5.26 11.24 13.00
C TRP A 347 -5.57 12.63 13.57
N ALA A 348 -6.24 13.49 12.80
CA ALA A 348 -6.72 14.78 13.28
C ALA A 348 -7.69 14.63 14.46
N MET A 349 -8.68 13.74 14.33
CA MET A 349 -9.64 13.44 15.38
C MET A 349 -8.95 12.92 16.64
N ILE A 350 -8.05 11.94 16.51
CA ILE A 350 -7.31 11.37 17.64
C ILE A 350 -6.44 12.44 18.31
N ALA A 351 -5.70 13.24 17.54
CA ALA A 351 -4.83 14.29 18.04
C ALA A 351 -5.61 15.33 18.85
N VAL A 352 -6.71 15.84 18.28
CA VAL A 352 -7.55 16.85 18.93
C VAL A 352 -8.25 16.28 20.15
N LEU A 353 -8.81 15.08 20.08
CA LEU A 353 -9.50 14.47 21.24
C LEU A 353 -8.54 14.09 22.35
N THR A 354 -7.36 13.55 22.04
CA THR A 354 -6.28 13.38 23.04
C THR A 354 -5.96 14.73 23.66
N ALA A 355 -5.85 15.73 22.79
CA ALA A 355 -5.74 17.16 23.04
C ALA A 355 -6.61 17.68 24.18
N VAL A 356 -7.91 17.51 23.97
CA VAL A 356 -8.94 18.28 24.65
C VAL A 356 -9.79 17.44 25.61
N THR A 357 -9.71 16.10 25.53
CA THR A 357 -10.56 15.18 26.29
C THR A 357 -9.75 14.11 27.06
N THR A 358 -10.36 12.95 27.34
CA THR A 358 -9.71 11.80 27.99
C THR A 358 -9.42 10.68 26.98
N PRO A 359 -8.48 9.77 27.26
CA PRO A 359 -8.23 8.59 26.43
C PRO A 359 -9.49 7.75 26.20
N ARG A 360 -10.34 7.56 27.22
CA ARG A 360 -11.61 6.84 27.09
C ARG A 360 -12.55 7.46 26.07
N ILE A 361 -12.76 8.79 26.13
CA ILE A 361 -13.59 9.50 25.15
C ILE A 361 -12.98 9.38 23.75
N THR A 362 -11.66 9.54 23.64
CA THR A 362 -10.93 9.39 22.38
C THR A 362 -11.18 8.01 21.75
N PHE A 363 -11.09 6.93 22.53
CA PHE A 363 -11.36 5.58 22.05
C PHE A 363 -12.84 5.33 21.73
N TYR A 364 -13.79 5.87 22.50
CA TYR A 364 -15.22 5.74 22.15
C TYR A 364 -15.53 6.40 20.81
N VAL A 365 -15.07 7.63 20.60
CA VAL A 365 -15.31 8.34 19.33
C VAL A 365 -14.62 7.61 18.18
N LEU A 366 -13.39 7.13 18.38
CA LEU A 366 -12.67 6.34 17.40
C LEU A 366 -13.41 5.04 17.04
N LEU A 367 -13.84 4.25 18.03
CA LEU A 367 -14.56 3.01 17.81
C LEU A 367 -15.87 3.24 17.06
N ILE A 368 -16.66 4.25 17.47
CA ILE A 368 -17.92 4.60 16.81
C ILE A 368 -17.67 5.05 15.37
N GLY A 369 -16.71 5.96 15.15
CA GLY A 369 -16.35 6.44 13.83
C GLY A 369 -15.87 5.31 12.90
N CYS A 370 -14.95 4.47 13.38
CA CYS A 370 -14.47 3.31 12.62
C CYS A 370 -15.58 2.29 12.36
N ALA A 371 -16.52 2.09 13.28
CA ALA A 371 -17.64 1.16 13.09
C ALA A 371 -18.62 1.65 12.03
N ILE A 372 -18.92 2.95 12.02
CA ILE A 372 -19.73 3.59 10.97
C ILE A 372 -19.03 3.45 9.62
N ALA A 373 -17.74 3.80 9.56
CA ALA A 373 -16.94 3.71 8.34
C ALA A 373 -16.85 2.27 7.81
N ALA A 374 -16.59 1.29 8.67
CA ALA A 374 -16.54 -0.13 8.34
C ALA A 374 -17.90 -0.63 7.82
N THR A 375 -19.00 -0.24 8.47
CA THR A 375 -20.35 -0.61 8.04
C THR A 375 -20.69 -0.02 6.68
N TYR A 376 -20.44 1.28 6.49
CA TYR A 376 -20.70 1.98 5.23
C TYR A 376 -19.95 1.35 4.05
N THR A 377 -18.64 1.17 4.20
CA THR A 377 -17.77 0.61 3.14
C THR A 377 -18.07 -0.87 2.86
N THR A 378 -18.25 -1.68 3.90
CA THR A 378 -18.53 -3.13 3.75
C THR A 378 -19.91 -3.35 3.14
N ALA A 379 -20.95 -2.63 3.58
CA ALA A 379 -22.29 -2.75 3.01
C ALA A 379 -22.31 -2.38 1.52
N GLY A 380 -21.66 -1.27 1.15
CA GLY A 380 -21.53 -0.87 -0.26
C GLY A 380 -20.79 -1.90 -1.13
N ARG A 381 -19.78 -2.58 -0.57
CA ARG A 381 -19.05 -3.65 -1.26
C ARG A 381 -19.82 -4.96 -1.35
N VAL A 382 -20.53 -5.36 -0.31
CA VAL A 382 -21.43 -6.53 -0.31
C VAL A 382 -22.51 -6.33 -1.38
N LEU A 383 -23.14 -5.16 -1.42
CA LEU A 383 -24.13 -4.83 -2.43
C LEU A 383 -23.55 -4.90 -3.85
N ARG A 384 -22.36 -4.31 -4.07
CA ARG A 384 -21.66 -4.41 -5.37
C ARG A 384 -21.33 -5.85 -5.74
N SER A 385 -20.89 -6.66 -4.79
CA SER A 385 -20.49 -8.04 -5.05
C SER A 385 -21.67 -8.95 -5.40
N LEU A 386 -22.82 -8.77 -4.73
CA LEU A 386 -24.04 -9.54 -5.00
C LEU A 386 -24.70 -9.13 -6.32
N THR A 387 -24.57 -7.87 -6.72
CA THR A 387 -25.18 -7.33 -7.94
C THR A 387 -24.34 -7.56 -9.20
N ARG A 388 -23.00 -7.46 -9.13
CA ARG A 388 -22.13 -7.57 -10.32
C ARG A 388 -21.88 -8.99 -10.82
N LYS A 389 -21.95 -10.02 -9.96
CA LYS A 389 -21.53 -11.40 -10.26
C LYS A 389 -20.21 -11.48 -11.07
N ALA A 390 -19.23 -10.63 -10.75
CA ALA A 390 -17.96 -10.59 -11.46
C ALA A 390 -17.26 -11.95 -11.38
N GLN A 391 -16.73 -12.42 -12.51
CA GLN A 391 -15.89 -13.62 -12.52
C GLN A 391 -14.52 -13.28 -11.91
N ARG A 392 -14.13 -14.03 -10.88
CA ARG A 392 -12.84 -13.87 -10.21
C ARG A 392 -11.81 -14.83 -10.78
N THR A 393 -10.60 -14.32 -10.98
CA THR A 393 -9.45 -15.09 -11.49
C THR A 393 -8.93 -16.08 -10.46
N ASP A 394 -8.21 -17.10 -10.90
CA ASP A 394 -7.52 -18.03 -9.99
C ASP A 394 -6.44 -17.34 -9.16
N ARG A 395 -5.80 -16.30 -9.72
CA ARG A 395 -4.87 -15.42 -9.01
C ARG A 395 -5.55 -14.77 -7.80
N ALA A 396 -6.70 -14.11 -8.02
CA ALA A 396 -7.44 -13.46 -6.95
C ALA A 396 -7.90 -14.47 -5.88
N ALA A 397 -8.39 -15.65 -6.29
CA ALA A 397 -8.79 -16.70 -5.36
C ALA A 397 -7.62 -17.22 -4.51
N LYS A 398 -6.42 -17.34 -5.10
CA LYS A 398 -5.20 -17.72 -4.39
C LYS A 398 -4.77 -16.64 -3.40
N ALA A 399 -4.75 -15.36 -3.82
CA ALA A 399 -4.41 -14.25 -2.95
C ALA A 399 -5.34 -14.16 -1.72
N LEU A 400 -6.65 -14.39 -1.90
CA LEU A 400 -7.59 -14.48 -0.79
C LEU A 400 -7.29 -15.67 0.15
N ALA A 401 -6.89 -16.83 -0.40
CA ALA A 401 -6.52 -17.98 0.41
C ALA A 401 -5.22 -17.73 1.21
N ASP A 402 -4.26 -17.03 0.61
CA ASP A 402 -3.02 -16.62 1.27
C ASP A 402 -3.31 -15.62 2.41
N LEU A 403 -4.24 -14.67 2.21
CA LEU A 403 -4.70 -13.73 3.24
C LEU A 403 -5.46 -14.40 4.40
N ALA A 404 -6.02 -15.58 4.17
CA ALA A 404 -6.74 -16.33 5.20
C ALA A 404 -5.81 -16.89 6.29
N ASP A 405 -4.50 -17.02 6.05
CA ASP A 405 -3.49 -17.50 7.02
C ASP A 405 -3.85 -18.84 7.69
N ASN A 406 -4.45 -19.77 6.95
CA ASN A 406 -4.77 -21.09 7.49
C ASN A 406 -3.48 -21.90 7.73
N GLY A 407 -3.38 -22.44 8.93
CA GLY A 407 -2.27 -23.27 9.38
C GLY A 407 -2.46 -24.77 9.11
N PRO A 408 -1.60 -25.60 9.75
CA PRO A 408 -1.59 -27.04 9.54
C PRO A 408 -2.84 -27.74 10.10
N LEU A 409 -3.46 -27.19 11.16
CA LEU A 409 -4.62 -27.80 11.80
C LEU A 409 -5.85 -27.72 10.89
N ALA A 410 -6.14 -26.54 10.33
CA ALA A 410 -7.21 -26.39 9.35
C ALA A 410 -6.95 -27.24 8.10
N SER A 411 -5.69 -27.28 7.63
CA SER A 411 -5.30 -28.09 6.48
C SER A 411 -5.52 -29.59 6.71
N PHE A 412 -5.25 -30.09 7.92
CA PHE A 412 -5.45 -31.49 8.28
C PHE A 412 -6.94 -31.82 8.46
N LEU A 413 -7.66 -31.07 9.31
CA LEU A 413 -9.09 -31.31 9.56
C LEU A 413 -9.90 -31.18 8.26
N GLY A 414 -9.57 -30.17 7.47
CA GLY A 414 -10.08 -29.99 6.12
C GLY A 414 -9.67 -31.07 5.11
N ARG A 415 -8.91 -32.11 5.45
CA ARG A 415 -8.75 -33.30 4.58
C ARG A 415 -9.60 -34.47 5.05
N VAL A 416 -9.75 -34.61 6.37
CA VAL A 416 -10.40 -35.77 6.98
C VAL A 416 -11.93 -35.67 7.00
N THR A 417 -12.49 -34.46 6.93
CA THR A 417 -13.96 -34.30 6.97
C THR A 417 -14.61 -34.71 5.63
N PRO A 418 -15.50 -35.70 5.58
CA PRO A 418 -15.93 -36.31 4.31
C PRO A 418 -16.88 -35.44 3.48
N ARG A 419 -17.56 -34.44 4.07
CA ARG A 419 -18.62 -33.68 3.40
C ARG A 419 -18.49 -32.19 3.67
N GLN A 420 -18.55 -31.38 2.61
CA GLN A 420 -18.66 -29.93 2.68
C GLN A 420 -20.13 -29.52 2.62
N LEU A 421 -20.58 -28.69 3.56
CA LEU A 421 -21.96 -28.19 3.62
C LEU A 421 -21.97 -26.68 3.35
N GLY A 422 -22.28 -26.28 2.12
CA GLY A 422 -22.45 -24.86 1.74
C GLY A 422 -21.23 -24.22 1.08
N GLY A 423 -21.33 -22.90 0.84
CA GLY A 423 -20.25 -22.09 0.24
C GLY A 423 -19.16 -21.70 1.25
N PRO A 424 -17.92 -21.38 0.79
CA PRO A 424 -16.80 -21.03 1.66
C PRO A 424 -17.12 -20.00 2.74
N PHE A 425 -17.75 -18.89 2.36
CA PHE A 425 -18.15 -17.83 3.28
C PHE A 425 -19.11 -18.32 4.38
N LEU A 426 -20.16 -19.07 4.03
CA LEU A 426 -21.16 -19.54 5.01
C LEU A 426 -20.55 -20.53 6.01
N ILE A 427 -19.65 -21.39 5.55
CA ILE A 427 -18.94 -22.34 6.42
C ILE A 427 -18.04 -21.59 7.40
N ALA A 428 -17.25 -20.65 6.90
CA ALA A 428 -16.39 -19.80 7.74
C ALA A 428 -17.22 -19.02 8.78
N LEU A 429 -18.37 -18.48 8.36
CA LEU A 429 -19.30 -17.75 9.23
C LEU A 429 -19.86 -18.63 10.33
N ALA A 430 -20.34 -19.83 9.99
CA ALA A 430 -20.87 -20.78 10.98
C ALA A 430 -19.83 -21.14 12.04
N GLY A 431 -18.59 -21.44 11.63
CA GLY A 431 -17.49 -21.72 12.56
C GLY A 431 -17.16 -20.56 13.49
N THR A 432 -17.10 -19.35 12.92
CA THR A 432 -16.81 -18.13 13.69
C THR A 432 -17.91 -17.83 14.70
N VAL A 433 -19.19 -18.05 14.32
CA VAL A 433 -20.33 -17.91 15.22
C VAL A 433 -20.28 -18.93 16.35
N VAL A 434 -19.98 -20.21 16.06
CA VAL A 434 -19.83 -21.25 17.10
C VAL A 434 -18.72 -20.89 18.09
N LEU A 435 -17.56 -20.44 17.59
CA LEU A 435 -16.47 -19.95 18.44
C LEU A 435 -16.95 -18.78 19.31
N ALA A 436 -17.58 -17.77 18.72
CA ALA A 436 -18.10 -16.62 19.46
C ALA A 436 -19.08 -17.04 20.56
N VAL A 437 -20.06 -17.89 20.26
CA VAL A 437 -21.02 -18.39 21.26
C VAL A 437 -20.31 -19.16 22.38
N SER A 438 -19.34 -20.01 22.03
CA SER A 438 -18.59 -20.80 23.01
C SER A 438 -17.82 -19.93 24.01
N LEU A 439 -17.30 -18.78 23.58
CA LEU A 439 -16.61 -17.81 24.43
C LEU A 439 -17.51 -17.23 25.52
N PHE A 440 -18.82 -17.14 25.29
CA PHE A 440 -19.80 -16.58 26.25
C PHE A 440 -20.63 -17.63 26.99
N SER A 441 -20.39 -18.92 26.75
CA SER A 441 -21.15 -20.04 27.34
C SER A 441 -21.04 -20.18 28.86
N GLY A 442 -19.99 -19.61 29.48
CA GLY A 442 -19.68 -19.78 30.90
C GLY A 442 -18.98 -21.10 31.25
N VAL A 443 -18.80 -22.01 30.28
CA VAL A 443 -18.12 -23.30 30.48
C VAL A 443 -16.65 -23.19 30.10
N THR A 444 -15.74 -23.49 31.03
CA THR A 444 -14.27 -23.29 30.88
C THR A 444 -13.68 -23.90 29.60
N TRP A 445 -14.07 -25.13 29.26
CA TRP A 445 -13.54 -25.85 28.10
C TRP A 445 -14.34 -25.66 26.81
N ALA A 446 -15.49 -24.97 26.85
CA ALA A 446 -16.30 -24.72 25.66
C ALA A 446 -15.55 -23.91 24.58
N PRO A 447 -14.76 -22.85 24.91
CA PRO A 447 -13.92 -22.16 23.93
C PRO A 447 -12.94 -23.05 23.18
N VAL A 448 -12.41 -24.10 23.83
CA VAL A 448 -11.50 -25.06 23.19
C VAL A 448 -12.25 -25.89 22.16
N VAL A 449 -13.44 -26.40 22.52
CA VAL A 449 -14.31 -27.12 21.58
C VAL A 449 -14.75 -26.21 20.42
N GLY A 450 -15.13 -24.97 20.73
CA GLY A 450 -15.48 -23.97 19.73
C GLY A 450 -14.32 -23.67 18.77
N ALA A 451 -13.09 -23.58 19.27
CA ALA A 451 -11.88 -23.39 18.46
C ALA A 451 -11.57 -24.60 17.56
N LEU A 452 -11.85 -25.83 18.00
CA LEU A 452 -11.72 -27.03 17.16
C LEU A 452 -12.76 -27.05 16.03
N VAL A 453 -14.01 -26.68 16.34
CA VAL A 453 -15.07 -26.53 15.31
C VAL A 453 -14.68 -25.45 14.31
N TYR A 454 -14.21 -24.31 14.81
CA TYR A 454 -13.70 -23.21 13.99
C TYR A 454 -12.56 -23.64 13.07
N ALA A 455 -11.54 -24.33 13.59
CA ALA A 455 -10.43 -24.85 12.79
C ALA A 455 -10.89 -25.81 11.68
N ASN A 456 -11.82 -26.72 12.00
CA ASN A 456 -12.42 -27.62 11.01
C ASN A 456 -13.18 -26.85 9.91
N THR A 457 -14.00 -25.87 10.29
CA THR A 457 -14.73 -25.05 9.30
C THR A 457 -13.80 -24.17 8.47
N ALA A 458 -12.72 -23.63 9.05
CA ALA A 458 -11.72 -22.86 8.33
C ALA A 458 -11.01 -23.70 7.27
N GLY A 459 -10.68 -24.95 7.62
CA GLY A 459 -10.14 -25.94 6.67
C GLY A 459 -11.11 -26.27 5.54
N GLN A 460 -12.39 -26.46 5.86
CA GLN A 460 -13.42 -26.71 4.86
C GLN A 460 -13.68 -25.52 3.94
N ALA A 461 -13.61 -24.28 4.44
CA ALA A 461 -13.83 -23.08 3.66
C ALA A 461 -12.82 -22.94 2.50
N LEU A 462 -11.55 -23.30 2.72
CA LEU A 462 -10.49 -23.21 1.71
C LEU A 462 -10.32 -24.46 0.83
N ARG A 463 -11.20 -25.47 0.95
CA ARG A 463 -11.17 -26.65 0.05
C ARG A 463 -11.45 -26.29 -1.40
N ARG A 464 -12.22 -25.22 -1.62
CA ARG A 464 -12.58 -24.72 -2.94
C ARG A 464 -11.95 -23.35 -3.14
N PRO A 465 -11.55 -22.99 -4.37
CA PRO A 465 -11.11 -21.63 -4.67
C PRO A 465 -12.17 -20.60 -4.27
N LEU A 466 -11.73 -19.50 -3.63
CA LEU A 466 -12.57 -18.41 -3.11
C LEU A 466 -13.12 -17.50 -4.23
N LYS A 467 -13.93 -18.06 -5.12
CA LYS A 467 -14.49 -17.38 -6.30
C LYS A 467 -15.93 -16.88 -6.10
N GLY A 468 -16.61 -17.29 -5.04
CA GLY A 468 -18.00 -16.91 -4.76
C GLY A 468 -18.16 -15.44 -4.39
N ALA A 469 -19.34 -14.86 -4.64
CA ALA A 469 -19.58 -13.41 -4.49
C ALA A 469 -19.17 -12.84 -3.11
N LEU A 470 -19.33 -13.60 -2.02
CA LEU A 470 -18.96 -13.14 -0.67
C LEU A 470 -17.67 -13.75 -0.14
N ASP A 471 -16.96 -14.57 -0.91
CA ASP A 471 -15.79 -15.31 -0.43
C ASP A 471 -14.60 -14.40 -0.05
N TRP A 472 -14.57 -13.15 -0.55
CA TRP A 472 -13.60 -12.13 -0.11
C TRP A 472 -13.79 -11.70 1.36
N LEU A 473 -14.92 -12.03 1.99
CA LEU A 473 -15.13 -11.82 3.42
C LEU A 473 -14.52 -12.92 4.30
N VAL A 474 -14.01 -14.01 3.71
CA VAL A 474 -13.41 -15.11 4.49
C VAL A 474 -12.17 -14.65 5.28
N PRO A 475 -11.16 -13.99 4.68
CA PRO A 475 -10.01 -13.49 5.45
C PRO A 475 -10.37 -12.53 6.60
N PRO A 476 -11.17 -11.46 6.41
CA PRO A 476 -11.49 -10.55 7.51
C PRO A 476 -12.33 -11.20 8.61
N LEU A 477 -13.18 -12.18 8.25
CA LEU A 477 -13.93 -12.96 9.23
C LEU A 477 -13.00 -13.78 10.13
N PHE A 478 -11.96 -14.40 9.57
CA PHE A 478 -10.96 -15.11 10.37
C PHE A 478 -10.16 -14.18 11.28
N ARG A 479 -9.83 -12.95 10.83
CA ARG A 479 -9.22 -11.95 11.73
C ARG A 479 -10.12 -11.58 12.89
N PHE A 480 -11.41 -11.40 12.61
CA PHE A 480 -12.39 -11.11 13.66
C PHE A 480 -12.52 -12.26 14.66
N GLY A 481 -12.57 -13.51 14.17
CA GLY A 481 -12.62 -14.70 15.02
C GLY A 481 -11.38 -14.86 15.90
N GLU A 482 -10.20 -14.76 15.31
CA GLU A 482 -8.91 -14.89 15.99
C GLU A 482 -8.72 -13.77 17.04
N TYR A 483 -8.80 -12.50 16.62
CA TYR A 483 -8.50 -11.40 17.52
C TYR A 483 -9.59 -11.17 18.56
N GLY A 484 -10.85 -11.40 18.18
CA GLY A 484 -11.98 -11.36 19.11
C GLY A 484 -11.84 -12.39 20.22
N THR A 485 -11.36 -13.59 19.89
CA THR A 485 -11.06 -14.64 20.88
C THR A 485 -10.00 -14.19 21.88
N VAL A 486 -8.89 -13.62 21.40
CA VAL A 486 -7.82 -13.11 22.26
C VAL A 486 -8.33 -11.99 23.17
N LEU A 487 -9.07 -11.01 22.63
CA LEU A 487 -9.65 -9.91 23.40
C LEU A 487 -10.61 -10.42 24.49
N VAL A 488 -11.57 -11.29 24.14
CA VAL A 488 -12.60 -11.76 25.08
C VAL A 488 -11.97 -12.57 26.21
N LEU A 489 -11.03 -13.47 25.91
CA LEU A 489 -10.38 -14.28 26.94
C LEU A 489 -9.47 -13.43 27.85
N ALA A 490 -8.74 -12.48 27.29
CA ALA A 490 -7.91 -11.57 28.09
C ALA A 490 -8.74 -10.65 28.98
N ALA A 491 -9.90 -10.17 28.50
CA ALA A 491 -10.84 -9.38 29.29
C ALA A 491 -11.46 -10.23 30.43
N LYS A 492 -11.85 -11.48 30.14
CA LYS A 492 -12.42 -12.40 31.14
C LYS A 492 -11.43 -12.88 32.20
N ALA A 493 -10.13 -12.84 31.91
CA ALA A 493 -9.10 -13.20 32.88
C ALA A 493 -9.01 -12.19 34.05
N ASP A 494 -9.53 -10.98 33.86
CA ASP A 494 -9.66 -9.92 34.87
C ASP A 494 -8.38 -9.71 35.71
N VAL A 495 -7.23 -9.77 35.06
CA VAL A 495 -5.92 -9.64 35.69
C VAL A 495 -5.08 -8.56 35.02
N ASN A 496 -4.50 -7.68 35.84
CA ASN A 496 -3.65 -6.59 35.39
C ASN A 496 -2.50 -7.10 34.50
N GLY A 497 -2.47 -6.65 33.25
CA GLY A 497 -1.47 -7.01 32.26
C GLY A 497 -1.93 -8.08 31.26
N ALA A 498 -3.07 -8.75 31.44
CA ALA A 498 -3.59 -9.67 30.42
C ALA A 498 -4.00 -8.93 29.13
N LEU A 499 -4.75 -7.82 29.23
CA LEU A 499 -5.14 -7.01 28.09
C LEU A 499 -3.93 -6.36 27.36
N PRO A 500 -2.93 -5.78 28.04
CA PRO A 500 -1.68 -5.38 27.40
C PRO A 500 -0.94 -6.52 26.69
N ALA A 501 -0.88 -7.71 27.28
CA ALA A 501 -0.23 -8.87 26.65
C ALA A 501 -1.00 -9.33 25.40
N ALA A 502 -2.33 -9.37 25.48
CA ALA A 502 -3.22 -9.60 24.34
C ALA A 502 -3.06 -8.55 23.24
N PHE A 503 -2.91 -7.27 23.61
CA PHE A 503 -2.62 -6.20 22.67
C PHE A 503 -1.31 -6.45 21.93
N GLY A 504 -0.24 -6.81 22.64
CA GLY A 504 1.03 -7.18 22.03
C GLY A 504 0.91 -8.36 21.06
N LEU A 505 0.16 -9.41 21.44
CA LEU A 505 -0.06 -10.58 20.59
C LEU A 505 -0.82 -10.21 19.32
N VAL A 506 -1.95 -9.51 19.44
CA VAL A 506 -2.75 -9.10 18.28
C VAL A 506 -1.98 -8.11 17.40
N ALA A 507 -1.18 -7.22 17.96
CA ALA A 507 -0.33 -6.32 17.17
C ALA A 507 0.72 -7.08 16.34
N ALA A 508 1.38 -8.08 16.93
CA ALA A 508 2.35 -8.93 16.23
C ALA A 508 1.71 -9.75 15.10
N VAL A 509 0.54 -10.32 15.36
CA VAL A 509 -0.22 -11.08 14.36
C VAL A 509 -0.81 -10.15 13.29
N ALA A 510 -1.29 -8.96 13.66
CA ALA A 510 -1.76 -7.97 12.70
C ALA A 510 -0.64 -7.53 11.75
N TYR A 511 0.56 -7.29 12.28
CA TYR A 511 1.75 -7.01 11.48
C TYR A 511 2.00 -8.09 10.42
N HIS A 512 1.97 -9.39 10.80
CA HIS A 512 2.11 -10.51 9.85
C HIS A 512 1.11 -10.43 8.69
N HIS A 513 -0.14 -10.09 9.01
CA HIS A 513 -1.19 -9.96 8.00
C HIS A 513 -1.00 -8.73 7.10
N TYR A 514 -0.54 -7.59 7.63
CA TYR A 514 -0.17 -6.46 6.77
C TYR A 514 1.01 -6.80 5.88
N ASP A 515 2.05 -7.44 6.40
CA ASP A 515 3.19 -7.87 5.60
C ASP A 515 2.75 -8.77 4.43
N THR A 516 1.84 -9.71 4.71
CA THR A 516 1.21 -10.55 3.68
C THR A 516 0.49 -9.72 2.61
N VAL A 517 -0.32 -8.73 3.01
CA VAL A 517 -1.03 -7.83 2.08
C VAL A 517 -0.04 -7.09 1.18
N TYR A 518 1.03 -6.51 1.73
CA TYR A 518 1.97 -5.70 0.97
C TYR A 518 2.81 -6.54 0.00
N ARG A 519 3.14 -7.78 0.35
CA ARG A 519 3.81 -8.70 -0.58
C ARG A 519 2.90 -9.11 -1.74
N ILE A 520 1.63 -9.40 -1.47
CA ILE A 520 0.65 -9.73 -2.51
C ILE A 520 0.47 -8.53 -3.46
N ARG A 521 0.27 -7.32 -2.92
CA ARG A 521 0.15 -6.08 -3.71
C ARG A 521 1.40 -5.78 -4.54
N GLY A 522 2.58 -6.04 -3.98
CA GLY A 522 3.87 -5.87 -4.67
C GLY A 522 4.20 -6.97 -5.68
N ASN A 523 3.27 -7.88 -5.99
CA ASN A 523 3.51 -9.08 -6.82
C ASN A 523 4.68 -9.96 -6.32
N ALA A 524 5.03 -9.86 -5.04
CA ALA A 524 6.16 -10.54 -4.44
C ALA A 524 5.78 -11.92 -3.85
N GLY A 525 4.49 -12.27 -3.89
CA GLY A 525 3.93 -13.54 -3.41
C GLY A 525 3.46 -13.50 -1.96
N ALA A 526 3.09 -14.66 -1.40
CA ALA A 526 2.73 -14.82 0.01
C ALA A 526 3.96 -15.13 0.87
N PRO A 527 3.90 -14.92 2.20
CA PRO A 527 4.95 -15.37 3.10
C PRO A 527 5.21 -16.88 2.98
N PRO A 528 6.43 -17.34 3.28
CA PRO A 528 6.79 -18.74 3.10
C PRO A 528 5.98 -19.64 4.02
N ALA A 529 5.55 -20.81 3.52
CA ALA A 529 4.67 -21.71 4.25
C ALA A 529 5.24 -22.20 5.61
N TRP A 530 6.57 -22.20 5.79
CA TRP A 530 7.17 -22.53 7.08
C TRP A 530 6.85 -21.47 8.14
N LEU A 531 6.73 -20.19 7.77
CA LEU A 531 6.41 -19.11 8.69
C LEU A 531 5.04 -19.34 9.29
N VAL A 532 4.01 -19.49 8.44
CA VAL A 532 2.62 -19.77 8.85
C VAL A 532 2.55 -21.00 9.74
N ARG A 533 3.28 -22.08 9.41
CA ARG A 533 3.33 -23.29 10.25
C ARG A 533 3.98 -23.04 11.61
N ALA A 534 5.09 -22.30 11.65
CA ALA A 534 5.82 -21.99 12.89
C ALA A 534 4.99 -21.15 13.85
N ILE A 535 4.21 -20.19 13.32
CA ILE A 535 3.29 -19.37 14.11
C ILE A 535 1.89 -20.00 14.23
N GLY A 536 1.68 -21.24 13.79
CA GLY A 536 0.45 -22.01 13.97
C GLY A 536 -0.73 -21.68 13.04
N GLY A 537 -0.62 -20.68 12.16
CA GLY A 537 -1.75 -20.11 11.42
C GLY A 537 -2.84 -19.56 12.33
N GLN A 538 -3.88 -18.99 11.73
CA GLN A 538 -4.94 -18.32 12.46
C GLN A 538 -5.71 -19.27 13.39
N GLU A 539 -5.96 -20.51 12.95
CA GLU A 539 -6.72 -21.47 13.75
C GLU A 539 -5.87 -22.12 14.85
N GLY A 540 -4.58 -22.36 14.60
CA GLY A 540 -3.69 -22.95 15.60
C GLY A 540 -3.40 -21.97 16.73
N ARG A 541 -3.21 -20.68 16.43
CA ARG A 541 -3.09 -19.63 17.45
C ARG A 541 -4.38 -19.47 18.25
N THR A 542 -5.53 -19.47 17.57
CA THR A 542 -6.83 -19.41 18.23
C THR A 542 -7.01 -20.57 19.20
N LEU A 543 -6.75 -21.82 18.77
CA LEU A 543 -6.82 -23.00 19.63
C LEU A 543 -5.81 -22.95 20.78
N LEU A 544 -4.57 -22.53 20.52
CA LEU A 544 -3.55 -22.42 21.56
C LEU A 544 -4.00 -21.44 22.65
N VAL A 545 -4.51 -20.26 22.27
CA VAL A 545 -4.99 -19.27 23.24
C VAL A 545 -6.18 -19.78 24.04
N THR A 546 -7.14 -20.48 23.43
CA THR A 546 -8.28 -21.05 24.16
C THR A 546 -7.85 -22.16 25.13
N VAL A 547 -6.91 -23.02 24.73
CA VAL A 547 -6.34 -24.07 25.60
C VAL A 547 -5.58 -23.45 26.77
N LEU A 548 -4.73 -22.45 26.52
CA LEU A 548 -3.99 -21.75 27.56
C LEU A 548 -4.93 -21.07 28.56
N ALA A 549 -6.01 -20.45 28.09
CA ALA A 549 -7.01 -19.83 28.95
C ALA A 549 -7.79 -20.84 29.82
N ALA A 550 -8.02 -22.05 29.30
CA ALA A 550 -8.75 -23.10 30.02
C ALA A 550 -7.86 -23.88 31.02
N ALA A 551 -6.59 -24.08 30.69
CA ALA A 551 -5.69 -24.96 31.43
C ALA A 551 -4.81 -24.24 32.47
N LEU A 552 -4.54 -22.94 32.29
CA LEU A 552 -3.65 -22.18 33.16
C LEU A 552 -4.42 -21.34 34.18
N THR A 553 -3.76 -20.97 35.28
CA THR A 553 -4.27 -19.92 36.16
C THR A 553 -4.26 -18.57 35.44
N VAL A 554 -5.08 -17.60 35.88
CA VAL A 554 -5.14 -16.27 35.25
C VAL A 554 -3.78 -15.56 35.18
N SER A 555 -2.94 -15.72 36.21
CA SER A 555 -1.58 -15.16 36.23
C SER A 555 -0.64 -15.85 35.23
N GLN A 556 -0.73 -17.18 35.11
CA GLN A 556 0.04 -17.94 34.13
C GLN A 556 -0.43 -17.64 32.70
N PHE A 557 -1.74 -17.49 32.49
CA PHE A 557 -2.32 -17.15 31.19
C PHE A 557 -1.82 -15.80 30.67
N LYS A 558 -1.75 -14.77 31.53
CA LYS A 558 -1.10 -13.49 31.22
C LYS A 558 0.34 -13.68 30.72
N VAL A 559 1.15 -14.45 31.46
CA VAL A 559 2.55 -14.70 31.08
C VAL A 559 2.62 -15.44 29.75
N ALA A 560 1.76 -16.43 29.55
CA ALA A 560 1.69 -17.18 28.30
C ALA A 560 1.33 -16.28 27.10
N LEU A 561 0.37 -15.35 27.25
CA LEU A 561 0.05 -14.36 26.22
C LEU A 561 1.26 -13.48 25.90
N ALA A 562 2.00 -13.01 26.90
CA ALA A 562 3.18 -12.17 26.70
C ALA A 562 4.31 -12.93 25.98
N VAL A 563 4.57 -14.17 26.39
CA VAL A 563 5.56 -15.05 25.75
C VAL A 563 5.16 -15.32 24.29
N LEU A 564 3.89 -15.63 24.04
CA LEU A 564 3.39 -15.86 22.68
C LEU A 564 3.50 -14.60 21.81
N ALA A 565 3.17 -13.43 22.36
CA ALA A 565 3.32 -12.15 21.67
C ALA A 565 4.76 -11.91 21.21
N VAL A 566 5.73 -12.08 22.14
CA VAL A 566 7.16 -11.89 21.84
C VAL A 566 7.64 -12.94 20.83
N ALA A 567 7.28 -14.21 21.00
CA ALA A 567 7.69 -15.27 20.10
C ALA A 567 7.18 -15.05 18.68
N VAL A 568 5.89 -14.72 18.51
CA VAL A 568 5.30 -14.42 17.20
C VAL A 568 5.95 -13.17 16.60
N ALA A 569 6.10 -12.09 17.37
CA ALA A 569 6.72 -10.86 16.90
C ALA A 569 8.15 -11.09 16.38
N LEU A 570 8.98 -11.82 17.12
CA LEU A 570 10.36 -12.10 16.71
C LEU A 570 10.42 -12.90 15.41
N VAL A 571 9.64 -13.98 15.31
CA VAL A 571 9.66 -14.84 14.11
C VAL A 571 9.19 -14.08 12.88
N VAL A 572 8.09 -13.32 13.01
CA VAL A 572 7.51 -12.55 11.90
C VAL A 572 8.42 -11.38 11.51
N LEU A 573 8.88 -10.56 12.46
CA LEU A 573 9.73 -9.41 12.16
C LEU A 573 11.05 -9.83 11.50
N VAL A 574 11.70 -10.89 11.99
CA VAL A 574 12.95 -11.38 11.41
C VAL A 574 12.74 -11.87 9.97
N GLU A 575 11.66 -12.57 9.68
CA GLU A 575 11.36 -13.02 8.31
C GLU A 575 11.03 -11.83 7.41
N SER A 576 10.16 -10.92 7.84
CA SER A 576 9.80 -9.74 7.05
C SER A 576 11.01 -8.86 6.74
N ILE A 577 11.84 -8.55 7.74
CA ILE A 577 13.06 -7.74 7.52
C ILE A 577 14.00 -8.45 6.54
N ARG A 578 14.23 -9.76 6.72
CA ARG A 578 15.09 -10.53 5.80
C ARG A 578 14.55 -10.48 4.38
N PHE A 579 13.24 -10.66 4.20
CA PHE A 579 12.62 -10.60 2.89
C PHE A 579 12.77 -9.23 2.24
N TRP A 580 12.34 -8.14 2.90
CA TRP A 580 12.32 -6.82 2.26
C TRP A 580 13.71 -6.21 2.06
N VAL A 581 14.70 -6.63 2.85
CA VAL A 581 16.11 -6.22 2.64
C VAL A 581 16.76 -7.02 1.51
N SER A 582 16.41 -8.29 1.31
CA SER A 582 17.03 -9.15 0.29
C SER A 582 16.27 -9.17 -1.04
N ALA A 583 14.96 -8.94 -1.03
CA ALA A 583 14.12 -8.90 -2.20
C ALA A 583 14.42 -7.59 -2.95
N GLY A 584 15.16 -7.69 -4.07
CA GLY A 584 15.22 -6.64 -5.09
C GLY A 584 13.87 -6.47 -5.82
N ALA A 585 12.76 -6.51 -5.07
CA ALA A 585 11.41 -6.47 -5.60
C ALA A 585 11.19 -5.15 -6.38
N PRO A 586 10.37 -5.17 -7.45
CA PRO A 586 10.09 -3.99 -8.27
C PRO A 586 9.27 -2.96 -7.48
N ALA A 587 9.65 -1.68 -7.54
CA ALA A 587 9.02 -0.60 -6.79
C ALA A 587 7.49 -0.59 -6.99
N VAL A 588 6.74 -0.67 -5.88
CA VAL A 588 5.28 -0.85 -5.91
C VAL A 588 4.57 0.40 -6.46
N HIS A 589 3.56 0.20 -7.31
CA HIS A 589 2.66 1.24 -7.77
C HIS A 589 1.64 1.62 -6.68
N ASP A 590 1.96 2.60 -5.83
CA ASP A 590 0.97 3.16 -4.87
C ASP A 590 0.18 4.33 -5.47
N GLU A 591 -0.54 4.07 -6.57
CA GLU A 591 -1.45 5.06 -7.19
C GLU A 591 -2.93 4.68 -7.07
N GLY A 592 -3.22 3.52 -6.46
CA GLY A 592 -4.55 2.91 -6.47
C GLY A 592 -5.10 2.58 -5.10
N GLU A 593 -5.29 3.57 -4.22
CA GLU A 593 -6.35 3.45 -3.22
C GLU A 593 -7.66 3.97 -3.83
N PRO A 594 -8.60 3.09 -4.24
CA PRO A 594 -9.98 3.51 -4.40
C PRO A 594 -10.58 3.69 -3.01
N ALA A 595 -11.12 4.90 -2.77
CA ALA A 595 -11.98 5.20 -1.63
C ALA A 595 -13.18 4.24 -1.52
#